data_AF-A0A952CC70-F1
#
_entry.id   AF-A0A952CC70-F1
#
_cell.length_a   1.000
_cell.length_b   1.000
_cell.length_c   1.000
_cell.angle_alpha   90.00
_cell.angle_beta   90.00
_cell.angle_gamma   90.00
#
_symmetry.space_group_name_H-M   'P 1'
#
loop_
_entity.id
_entity.type
_entity.pdbx_description
1 polymer ?
#
loop_
_entity_poly.entity_id
_entity_poly.type
_entity_poly.pdbx_seq_one_letter_code
_entity_poly.pdbx_strand_id
1 'polypeptide(L)'
;MPATLSNDLFLLLPALLLLLWPADWLLSKRVELRSIDSFRSLNHAPRYRPWWWVPALWLDPMRAFAGSWLLQRALNTGSLEYDFVFSGVYVLLLSILAAGMAVQLITRRESGVLLAPLGYTVGMAMSLTTWPVVLVATLVAVTALLALRAFPAFFAGGLVTTALVGLVFQVGIAGLVPAVMVFALPLLVSGLTRRVMELPCRSDAPKVPAQHLPPRR
;
A
#
# COMPACT_ATOMS: atom_id res chain seq x y z
N MET A 1 6.67 32.31 11.65
CA MET A 1 5.68 32.90 10.74
C MET A 1 4.47 31.97 10.70
N PRO A 2 3.23 32.45 10.85
CA PRO A 2 2.06 31.58 10.72
C PRO A 2 2.00 31.05 9.28
N ALA A 3 1.90 29.74 9.13
CA ALA A 3 1.74 29.10 7.83
C ALA A 3 0.48 29.66 7.17
N THR A 4 0.64 30.47 6.12
CA THR A 4 -0.48 30.86 5.26
C THR A 4 -1.03 29.59 4.62
N LEU A 5 -2.26 29.24 4.94
CA LEU A 5 -2.98 28.15 4.26
C LEU A 5 -2.93 28.45 2.76
N SER A 6 -2.31 27.56 2.00
CA SER A 6 -2.17 27.74 0.56
C SER A 6 -3.56 27.75 -0.09
N ASN A 7 -3.66 28.41 -1.25
CA ASN A 7 -4.85 28.36 -2.10
C ASN A 7 -5.22 26.93 -2.52
N ASP A 8 -4.39 25.93 -2.23
CA ASP A 8 -4.54 24.54 -2.63
C ASP A 8 -5.26 23.66 -1.58
N LEU A 9 -5.79 24.25 -0.49
CA LEU A 9 -6.51 23.49 0.54
C LEU A 9 -7.72 22.73 -0.04
N PHE A 10 -8.32 23.21 -1.14
CA PHE A 10 -9.39 22.50 -1.84
C PHE A 10 -8.94 21.13 -2.38
N LEU A 11 -7.63 20.88 -2.54
CA LEU A 11 -7.07 19.59 -2.92
C LEU A 11 -7.03 18.58 -1.76
N LEU A 12 -7.23 19.02 -0.52
CA LEU A 12 -7.21 18.13 0.65
C LEU A 12 -8.36 17.11 0.59
N LEU A 13 -9.57 17.56 0.25
CA LEU A 13 -10.73 16.68 0.16
C LEU A 13 -10.54 15.55 -0.88
N PRO A 14 -10.18 15.82 -2.16
CA PRO A 14 -9.94 14.75 -3.12
C PRO A 14 -8.73 13.88 -2.71
N ALA A 15 -7.69 14.45 -2.08
CA ALA A 15 -6.60 13.65 -1.53
C ALA A 15 -7.08 12.62 -0.49
N LEU A 16 -7.87 13.07 0.49
CA LEU A 16 -8.45 12.21 1.52
C LEU A 16 -9.37 11.15 0.93
N LEU A 17 -10.21 11.51 -0.05
CA LEU A 17 -11.09 10.56 -0.72
C LEU A 17 -10.30 9.47 -1.45
N LEU A 18 -9.23 9.82 -2.17
CA LEU A 18 -8.41 8.83 -2.87
C LEU A 18 -7.65 7.91 -1.89
N LEU A 19 -7.12 8.46 -0.80
CA LEU A 19 -6.30 7.72 0.16
C LEU A 19 -7.12 6.87 1.15
N LEU A 20 -8.24 7.40 1.64
CA LEU A 20 -9.02 6.76 2.71
C LEU A 20 -10.16 5.88 2.18
N TRP A 21 -10.41 5.86 0.87
CA TRP A 21 -11.41 4.95 0.31
C TRP A 21 -10.93 3.49 0.42
N PRO A 22 -11.68 2.56 1.05
CA PRO A 22 -11.19 1.18 1.19
C PRO A 22 -11.16 0.44 -0.15
N ALA A 23 -10.03 -0.18 -0.52
CA ALA A 23 -9.92 -1.01 -1.73
C ALA A 23 -10.94 -2.16 -1.74
N ASP A 24 -11.28 -2.69 -0.56
CA ASP A 24 -12.25 -3.77 -0.39
C ASP A 24 -13.64 -3.46 -0.99
N TRP A 25 -14.00 -2.18 -1.06
CA TRP A 25 -15.26 -1.70 -1.63
C TRP A 25 -15.24 -1.69 -3.16
N LEU A 26 -14.06 -1.60 -3.78
CA LEU A 26 -13.88 -1.71 -5.23
C LEU A 26 -13.86 -3.16 -5.71
N LEU A 27 -13.66 -4.11 -4.79
CA LEU A 27 -13.61 -5.53 -5.11
C LEU A 27 -15.02 -6.11 -5.32
N SER A 28 -15.20 -6.85 -6.40
CA SER A 28 -16.45 -7.59 -6.66
C SER A 28 -16.73 -8.62 -5.56
N LYS A 29 -18.00 -8.98 -5.35
CA LYS A 29 -18.40 -10.09 -4.44
C LYS A 29 -17.82 -11.45 -4.83
N ARG A 30 -17.29 -11.58 -6.05
CA ARG A 30 -16.66 -12.79 -6.61
C ARG A 30 -15.15 -12.86 -6.37
N VAL A 31 -14.60 -11.96 -5.56
CA VAL A 31 -13.18 -11.94 -5.22
C VAL A 31 -12.97 -12.64 -3.88
N GLU A 32 -12.01 -13.56 -3.85
CA GLU A 32 -11.50 -14.27 -2.67
C GLU A 32 -10.07 -13.83 -2.38
N LEU A 33 -9.65 -13.93 -1.11
CA LEU A 33 -8.26 -13.65 -0.73
C LEU A 33 -7.46 -14.94 -0.80
N ARG A 34 -6.23 -14.83 -1.31
CA ARG A 34 -5.36 -15.99 -1.53
C ARG A 34 -3.91 -15.71 -1.12
N SER A 35 -3.34 -16.72 -0.47
CA SER A 35 -1.90 -16.82 -0.23
C SER A 35 -1.13 -17.04 -1.54
N ILE A 36 0.15 -16.69 -1.52
CA ILE A 36 1.02 -16.79 -2.69
C ILE A 36 1.26 -18.23 -3.19
N ASP A 37 1.13 -19.23 -2.32
CA ASP A 37 1.25 -20.63 -2.72
C ASP A 37 0.08 -21.12 -3.57
N SER A 38 -1.08 -20.45 -3.47
CA SER A 38 -2.23 -20.73 -4.33
C SER A 38 -1.95 -20.43 -5.81
N PHE A 39 -0.90 -19.67 -6.13
CA PHE A 39 -0.49 -19.38 -7.52
C PHE A 39 0.45 -20.44 -8.13
N ARG A 40 0.80 -21.53 -7.40
CA ARG A 40 1.69 -22.60 -7.92
C ARG A 40 1.19 -23.26 -9.21
N SER A 41 -0.12 -23.29 -9.42
CA SER A 41 -0.71 -24.04 -10.54
C SER A 41 -1.67 -23.18 -11.38
N LEU A 42 -1.09 -22.22 -12.12
CA LEU A 42 -1.77 -21.60 -13.27
C LEU A 42 -2.39 -22.63 -14.22
N ASN A 43 -1.83 -23.86 -14.25
CA ASN A 43 -2.25 -24.95 -15.15
C ASN A 43 -3.12 -26.06 -14.52
N HIS A 44 -3.42 -26.07 -13.20
CA HIS A 44 -4.19 -27.19 -12.59
C HIS A 44 -5.59 -26.83 -12.12
N ALA A 45 -6.07 -25.63 -12.44
CA ALA A 45 -7.44 -25.29 -12.17
C ALA A 45 -8.01 -24.39 -13.28
N PRO A 46 -8.80 -24.94 -14.21
CA PRO A 46 -9.44 -24.19 -15.29
C PRO A 46 -10.47 -23.14 -14.80
N ARG A 47 -10.58 -22.90 -13.49
CA ARG A 47 -11.55 -22.01 -12.84
C ARG A 47 -10.92 -20.82 -12.10
N TYR A 48 -9.59 -20.66 -12.11
CA TYR A 48 -8.94 -19.56 -11.38
C TYR A 48 -8.31 -18.57 -12.34
N ARG A 49 -8.82 -17.33 -12.31
CA ARG A 49 -8.22 -16.23 -13.07
C ARG A 49 -7.17 -15.53 -12.21
N PRO A 50 -6.04 -15.16 -12.81
CA PRO A 50 -4.94 -14.53 -12.11
C PRO A 50 -5.32 -13.14 -11.58
N TRP A 51 -4.61 -12.68 -10.55
CA TRP A 51 -4.87 -11.42 -9.85
C TRP A 51 -4.96 -10.20 -10.77
N TRP A 52 -4.23 -10.20 -11.88
CA TRP A 52 -4.25 -9.11 -12.87
C TRP A 52 -5.60 -8.96 -13.61
N TRP A 53 -6.56 -9.87 -13.41
CA TRP A 53 -7.94 -9.72 -13.89
C TRP A 53 -8.85 -8.94 -12.93
N VAL A 54 -8.33 -8.45 -11.81
CA VAL A 54 -9.07 -7.63 -10.84
C VAL A 54 -8.76 -6.15 -11.14
N PRO A 55 -9.66 -5.40 -11.81
CA PRO A 55 -9.38 -4.02 -12.22
C PRO A 55 -9.01 -3.09 -11.07
N ALA A 56 -9.57 -3.33 -9.88
CA ALA A 56 -9.28 -2.55 -8.68
C ALA A 56 -7.77 -2.55 -8.34
N LEU A 57 -7.05 -3.65 -8.57
CA LEU A 57 -5.61 -3.73 -8.30
C LEU A 57 -4.76 -2.82 -9.22
N TRP A 58 -5.26 -2.50 -10.42
CA TRP A 58 -4.60 -1.60 -11.36
C TRP A 58 -4.88 -0.12 -11.05
N LEU A 59 -6.05 0.16 -10.46
CA LEU A 59 -6.42 1.51 -10.04
C LEU A 59 -5.70 1.92 -8.75
N ASP A 60 -5.40 0.95 -7.88
CA ASP A 60 -4.73 1.20 -6.59
C ASP A 60 -3.42 2.01 -6.67
N PRO A 61 -2.43 1.69 -7.52
CA PRO A 61 -1.21 2.50 -7.63
C PRO A 61 -1.49 3.93 -8.10
N MET A 62 -2.36 4.10 -9.09
CA MET A 62 -2.69 5.42 -9.63
C MET A 62 -3.41 6.27 -8.59
N ARG A 63 -4.36 5.66 -7.87
CA ARG A 63 -5.12 6.29 -6.80
C ARG A 63 -4.23 6.72 -5.64
N ALA A 64 -3.34 5.83 -5.20
CA ALA A 64 -2.39 6.11 -4.13
C ALA A 64 -1.42 7.24 -4.50
N PHE A 65 -0.88 7.20 -5.72
CA PHE A 65 0.00 8.23 -6.25
C PHE A 65 -0.71 9.59 -6.30
N ALA A 66 -1.88 9.65 -6.93
CA ALA A 66 -2.65 10.89 -7.05
C ALA A 66 -3.05 11.43 -5.66
N GLY A 67 -3.54 10.56 -4.77
CA GLY A 67 -3.95 10.96 -3.42
C GLY A 67 -2.80 11.53 -2.60
N SER A 68 -1.64 10.87 -2.59
CA SER A 68 -0.46 11.34 -1.86
C SER A 68 0.16 12.58 -2.49
N TRP A 69 0.11 12.72 -3.81
CA TRP A 69 0.60 13.90 -4.51
C TRP A 69 -0.28 15.13 -4.23
N LEU A 70 -1.61 14.98 -4.30
CA LEU A 70 -2.55 16.02 -3.94
C LEU A 70 -2.41 16.42 -2.46
N LEU A 71 -2.19 15.46 -1.57
CA LEU A 71 -1.96 15.74 -0.16
C LEU A 71 -0.69 16.58 0.07
N GLN A 72 0.40 16.24 -0.61
CA GLN A 72 1.66 17.00 -0.54
C GLN A 72 1.50 18.44 -1.03
N ARG A 73 0.66 18.68 -2.06
CA ARG A 73 0.32 20.02 -2.54
C ARG A 73 -0.61 20.78 -1.60
N ALA A 74 -1.66 20.13 -1.11
CA ALA A 74 -2.61 20.72 -0.16
C ALA A 74 -1.93 21.18 1.13
N LEU A 75 -0.90 20.45 1.58
CA LEU A 75 -0.13 20.77 2.79
C LEU A 75 1.11 21.63 2.51
N ASN A 76 1.32 22.07 1.25
CA ASN A 76 2.45 22.88 0.81
C ASN A 76 3.81 22.33 1.28
N THR A 77 4.03 21.04 1.09
CA THR A 77 5.23 20.32 1.55
C THR A 77 6.49 20.60 0.71
N GLY A 78 6.43 21.57 -0.21
CA GLY A 78 7.46 21.86 -1.20
C GLY A 78 8.78 22.42 -0.63
N SER A 79 8.80 22.90 0.62
CA SER A 79 10.03 23.35 1.29
C SER A 79 10.65 22.20 2.10
N LEU A 80 11.73 21.62 1.58
CA LEU A 80 12.57 20.57 2.19
C LEU A 80 13.44 21.10 3.35
N GLU A 81 12.90 21.97 4.19
CA GLU A 81 13.64 22.53 5.32
C GLU A 81 13.49 21.65 6.57
N TYR A 82 14.54 21.62 7.39
CA TYR A 82 14.59 20.87 8.64
C TYR A 82 13.39 21.20 9.57
N ASP A 83 12.95 22.46 9.56
CA ASP A 83 11.82 22.96 10.33
C ASP A 83 10.48 22.31 9.94
N PHE A 84 10.35 21.84 8.69
CA PHE A 84 9.15 21.14 8.24
C PHE A 84 8.98 19.79 8.96
N VAL A 85 10.07 19.05 9.19
CA VAL A 85 10.03 17.71 9.81
C VAL A 85 9.49 17.75 11.24
N PHE A 86 9.69 18.86 11.96
CA PHE A 86 9.19 19.05 13.33
C PHE A 86 7.86 19.81 13.39
N SER A 87 7.27 20.14 12.23
CA SER A 87 6.00 20.85 12.16
C SER A 87 4.80 19.93 12.39
N GLY A 88 3.71 20.50 12.92
CA GLY A 88 2.43 19.78 13.02
C GLY A 88 1.86 19.36 11.65
N VAL A 89 2.22 20.08 10.58
CA VAL A 89 1.81 19.76 9.19
C VAL A 89 2.43 18.44 8.73
N TYR A 90 3.70 18.19 9.09
CA TYR A 90 4.36 16.94 8.76
C TYR A 90 3.78 15.76 9.54
N VAL A 91 3.48 15.95 10.84
CA VAL A 91 2.77 14.93 11.64
C VAL A 91 1.40 14.61 11.03
N LEU A 92 0.67 15.62 10.55
CA LEU A 92 -0.60 15.45 9.85
C LEU A 92 -0.44 14.65 8.55
N LEU A 93 0.57 14.98 7.73
CA LEU A 93 0.91 14.22 6.52
C LEU A 93 1.14 12.74 6.85
N LEU A 94 2.02 12.45 7.81
CA LEU A 94 2.34 11.07 8.20
C LEU A 94 1.10 10.34 8.72
N SER A 95 0.28 11.01 9.53
CA SER A 95 -0.94 10.44 10.10
C SER A 95 -1.96 10.07 9.02
N ILE A 96 -2.16 10.94 8.02
CA ILE A 96 -3.10 10.68 6.92
C ILE A 96 -2.59 9.53 6.04
N LEU A 97 -1.30 9.52 5.70
CA LEU A 97 -0.69 8.42 4.94
C LEU A 97 -0.80 7.09 5.70
N ALA A 98 -0.54 7.11 7.00
CA ALA A 98 -0.64 5.94 7.85
C ALA A 98 -2.08 5.42 7.96
N ALA A 99 -3.05 6.32 8.14
CA ALA A 99 -4.47 5.99 8.14
C ALA A 99 -4.90 5.41 6.79
N GLY A 100 -4.48 6.01 5.67
CA GLY A 100 -4.74 5.49 4.33
C GLY A 100 -4.22 4.07 4.15
N MET A 101 -2.96 3.81 4.54
CA MET A 101 -2.38 2.47 4.48
C MET A 101 -3.13 1.47 5.37
N ALA A 102 -3.45 1.85 6.61
CA ALA A 102 -4.19 1.01 7.55
C ALA A 102 -5.57 0.63 7.00
N VAL A 103 -6.29 1.58 6.40
CA VAL A 103 -7.59 1.33 5.77
C VAL A 103 -7.48 0.37 4.59
N GLN A 104 -6.40 0.43 3.79
CA GLN A 104 -6.20 -0.52 2.69
C GLN A 104 -5.87 -1.94 3.16
N LEU A 105 -5.26 -2.10 4.33
CA LEU A 105 -4.91 -3.42 4.90
C LEU A 105 -6.14 -4.15 5.45
N ILE A 106 -7.11 -3.41 6.01
CA ILE A 106 -8.29 -3.99 6.65
C ILE A 106 -9.31 -4.41 5.58
N THR A 107 -9.62 -5.70 5.55
CA THR A 107 -10.68 -6.29 4.71
C THR A 107 -11.83 -6.79 5.55
N ARG A 108 -13.05 -6.72 5.01
CA ARG A 108 -14.26 -7.28 5.65
C ARG A 108 -14.59 -8.69 5.14
N ARG A 109 -13.79 -9.25 4.24
CA ARG A 109 -14.11 -10.50 3.53
C ARG A 109 -13.81 -11.75 4.31
N GLU A 110 -12.64 -11.79 4.95
CA GLU A 110 -12.14 -12.97 5.64
C GLU A 110 -11.55 -12.57 6.99
N SER A 111 -11.96 -13.26 8.05
CA SER A 111 -11.42 -13.06 9.39
C SER A 111 -10.00 -13.62 9.48
N GLY A 112 -9.08 -12.87 10.10
CA GLY A 112 -7.69 -13.32 10.29
C GLY A 112 -6.75 -13.02 9.13
N VAL A 113 -7.26 -12.37 8.07
CA VAL A 113 -6.49 -11.98 6.88
C VAL A 113 -6.40 -10.46 6.78
N LEU A 114 -5.30 -9.97 6.22
CA LEU A 114 -5.11 -8.60 5.74
C LEU A 114 -4.97 -8.61 4.24
N LEU A 115 -5.48 -7.58 3.58
CA LEU A 115 -5.22 -7.37 2.16
C LEU A 115 -3.76 -6.94 1.99
N ALA A 116 -3.08 -7.41 0.94
CA ALA A 116 -1.72 -6.98 0.59
C ALA A 116 -1.76 -5.79 -0.38
N PRO A 117 -1.59 -4.53 0.08
CA PRO A 117 -1.78 -3.32 -0.73
C PRO A 117 -0.54 -3.02 -1.59
N LEU A 118 -0.09 -3.97 -2.42
CA LEU A 118 1.16 -3.87 -3.17
C LEU A 118 1.18 -2.64 -4.07
N GLY A 119 0.20 -2.53 -4.98
CA GLY A 119 0.10 -1.42 -5.92
C GLY A 119 -0.08 -0.08 -5.21
N TYR A 120 -0.93 -0.03 -4.19
CA TYR A 120 -1.16 1.16 -3.39
C TYR A 120 0.12 1.67 -2.70
N THR A 121 0.94 0.76 -2.17
CA THR A 121 2.23 1.09 -1.55
C THR A 121 3.22 1.67 -2.56
N VAL A 122 3.32 1.05 -3.75
CA VAL A 122 4.17 1.57 -4.84
C VAL A 122 3.71 2.96 -5.26
N GLY A 123 2.40 3.16 -5.45
CA GLY A 123 1.84 4.45 -5.83
C GLY A 123 2.12 5.55 -4.81
N MET A 124 1.95 5.28 -3.51
CA MET A 124 2.36 6.23 -2.46
C MET A 124 3.86 6.53 -2.53
N ALA A 125 4.70 5.49 -2.59
CA ALA A 125 6.15 5.66 -2.62
C ALA A 125 6.59 6.53 -3.82
N MET A 126 6.01 6.31 -5.01
CA MET A 126 6.28 7.12 -6.22
C MET A 126 6.04 8.61 -6.04
N SER A 127 5.11 8.98 -5.16
CA SER A 127 4.79 10.39 -4.89
C SER A 127 5.69 10.98 -3.81
N LEU A 128 6.12 10.17 -2.85
CA LEU A 128 6.81 10.61 -1.63
C LEU A 128 8.34 10.66 -1.77
N THR A 129 8.90 9.99 -2.77
CA THR A 129 10.35 9.98 -3.02
C THR A 129 10.67 10.02 -4.50
N THR A 130 11.96 10.03 -4.83
CA THR A 130 12.44 10.16 -6.21
C THR A 130 12.23 8.86 -7.00
N TRP A 131 11.94 9.01 -8.29
CA TRP A 131 11.67 7.86 -9.18
C TRP A 131 12.77 6.77 -9.16
N PRO A 132 14.09 7.08 -9.11
CA PRO A 132 15.12 6.04 -9.13
C PRO A 132 15.05 5.16 -7.88
N VAL A 133 14.79 5.77 -6.71
CA VAL A 133 14.67 5.05 -5.44
C VAL A 133 13.49 4.08 -5.50
N VAL A 134 12.33 4.54 -5.98
CA VAL A 134 11.12 3.70 -6.06
C VAL A 134 11.26 2.58 -7.08
N LEU A 135 11.90 2.85 -8.22
CA LEU A 135 12.15 1.82 -9.23
C LEU A 135 12.97 0.67 -8.65
N VAL A 136 14.11 1.00 -8.02
CA VAL A 136 15.00 -0.01 -7.44
C VAL A 136 14.32 -0.72 -6.27
N ALA A 137 13.63 0.02 -5.39
CA ALA A 137 12.88 -0.56 -4.27
C ALA A 137 11.78 -1.52 -4.75
N THR A 138 11.03 -1.14 -5.79
CA THR A 138 9.97 -1.98 -6.35
C THR A 138 10.55 -3.24 -7.00
N LEU A 139 11.66 -3.12 -7.74
CA LEU A 139 12.33 -4.26 -8.33
C LEU A 139 12.77 -5.26 -7.24
N VAL A 140 13.47 -4.78 -6.20
CA VAL A 140 13.91 -5.63 -5.09
C VAL A 140 12.73 -6.20 -4.31
N ALA A 141 11.67 -5.42 -4.06
CA ALA A 141 10.45 -5.88 -3.39
C ALA A 141 9.78 -7.02 -4.17
N VAL A 142 9.65 -6.90 -5.49
CA VAL A 142 9.12 -7.95 -6.35
C VAL A 142 10.03 -9.18 -6.33
N THR A 143 11.35 -9.00 -6.44
CA THR A 143 12.29 -10.13 -6.35
C THR A 143 12.20 -10.84 -4.99
N ALA A 144 12.11 -10.10 -3.89
CA ALA A 144 11.95 -10.65 -2.55
C ALA A 144 10.63 -11.41 -2.39
N LEU A 145 9.53 -10.84 -2.89
CA LEU A 145 8.22 -11.49 -2.94
C LEU A 145 8.28 -12.84 -3.67
N LEU A 146 8.93 -12.87 -4.85
CA LEU A 146 9.03 -14.07 -5.68
C LEU A 146 9.98 -15.11 -5.08
N ALA A 147 11.12 -14.69 -4.54
CA ALA A 147 12.14 -15.56 -3.98
C ALA A 147 11.68 -16.20 -2.65
N LEU A 148 11.12 -15.39 -1.75
CA LEU A 148 10.68 -15.86 -0.43
C LEU A 148 9.24 -16.36 -0.43
N ARG A 149 8.48 -16.11 -1.51
CA ARG A 149 7.09 -16.53 -1.65
C ARG A 149 6.26 -16.13 -0.43
N ALA A 150 6.33 -14.85 -0.07
CA ALA A 150 5.57 -14.30 1.05
C ALA A 150 5.24 -12.83 0.79
N PHE A 151 3.98 -12.42 0.92
CA PHE A 151 3.59 -11.01 0.75
C PHE A 151 4.34 -10.05 1.69
N PRO A 152 4.60 -10.38 2.96
CA PRO A 152 5.47 -9.58 3.81
C PRO A 152 6.88 -9.32 3.23
N ALA A 153 7.43 -10.24 2.43
CA ALA A 153 8.75 -10.06 1.82
C ALA A 153 8.79 -8.89 0.82
N PHE A 154 7.68 -8.60 0.14
CA PHE A 154 7.56 -7.40 -0.70
C PHE A 154 7.82 -6.14 0.12
N PHE A 155 7.14 -6.03 1.26
CA PHE A 155 7.23 -4.86 2.12
C PHE A 155 8.59 -4.75 2.79
N ALA A 156 9.16 -5.86 3.27
CA ALA A 156 10.48 -5.87 3.88
C ALA A 156 11.60 -5.51 2.88
N GLY A 157 11.56 -6.10 1.68
CA GLY A 157 12.50 -5.78 0.61
C GLY A 157 12.39 -4.32 0.16
N GLY A 158 11.16 -3.83 -0.03
CA GLY A 158 10.90 -2.43 -0.36
C GLY A 158 11.33 -1.46 0.73
N LEU A 159 11.09 -1.79 2.01
CA LEU A 159 11.50 -1.00 3.17
C LEU A 159 13.01 -0.80 3.22
N VAL A 160 13.77 -1.90 3.24
CA VAL A 160 15.23 -1.88 3.34
C VAL A 160 15.83 -1.17 2.14
N THR A 161 15.34 -1.47 0.94
CA THR A 161 15.87 -0.88 -0.29
C THR A 161 15.55 0.62 -0.39
N THR A 162 14.33 1.04 -0.04
CA THR A 162 13.96 2.46 -0.03
C THR A 162 14.84 3.24 0.93
N ALA A 163 15.08 2.70 2.14
CA ALA A 163 15.96 3.34 3.11
C ALA A 163 17.41 3.45 2.59
N LEU A 164 18.02 2.34 2.14
CA LEU A 164 19.42 2.32 1.71
C LEU A 164 19.65 3.11 0.43
N VAL A 165 18.82 2.89 -0.59
CA VAL A 165 18.95 3.59 -1.88
C VAL A 165 18.59 5.07 -1.70
N GLY A 166 17.60 5.40 -0.87
CA GLY A 166 17.29 6.78 -0.50
C GLY A 166 18.48 7.51 0.10
N LEU A 167 19.25 6.85 0.98
CA LEU A 167 20.50 7.40 1.53
C LEU A 167 21.58 7.58 0.46
N VAL A 168 21.75 6.61 -0.44
CA VAL A 168 22.72 6.70 -1.55
C VAL A 168 22.41 7.87 -2.47
N PHE A 169 21.14 8.12 -2.78
CA PHE A 169 20.68 9.24 -3.59
C PHE A 169 20.51 10.55 -2.78
N GLN A 170 20.93 10.57 -1.52
CA GLN A 170 20.85 11.74 -0.63
C GLN A 170 19.44 12.35 -0.54
N VAL A 171 18.42 11.49 -0.55
CA VAL A 171 17.03 11.93 -0.40
C VAL A 171 16.84 12.53 1.00
N GLY A 172 16.31 13.75 1.06
CA GLY A 172 16.02 14.43 2.32
C GLY A 172 15.07 13.63 3.21
N ILE A 173 15.28 13.73 4.53
CA ILE A 173 14.52 12.99 5.56
C ILE A 173 13.00 13.18 5.39
N ALA A 174 12.58 14.40 5.04
CA ALA A 174 11.17 14.75 4.85
C ALA A 174 10.45 13.92 3.77
N GLY A 175 11.16 13.50 2.71
CA GLY A 175 10.61 12.59 1.69
C GLY A 175 10.89 11.12 1.99
N LEU A 176 12.05 10.83 2.58
CA LEU A 176 12.48 9.46 2.83
C LEU A 176 11.64 8.78 3.93
N VAL A 177 11.37 9.45 5.05
CA VAL A 177 10.60 8.89 6.16
C VAL A 177 9.18 8.46 5.77
N PRO A 178 8.35 9.28 5.09
CA PRO A 178 7.03 8.83 4.69
C PRO A 178 7.10 7.67 3.68
N ALA A 179 8.08 7.67 2.77
CA ALA A 179 8.28 6.56 1.84
C ALA A 179 8.67 5.25 2.55
N VAL A 180 9.55 5.31 3.54
CA VAL A 180 9.91 4.15 4.39
C VAL A 180 8.70 3.68 5.21
N MET A 181 7.95 4.63 5.78
CA MET A 181 6.76 4.35 6.61
C MET A 181 5.69 3.55 5.84
N VAL A 182 5.42 3.89 4.56
CA VAL A 182 4.38 3.17 3.79
C VAL A 182 4.75 1.70 3.54
N PHE A 183 6.04 1.36 3.47
CA PHE A 183 6.48 -0.05 3.44
C PHE A 183 6.49 -0.70 4.83
N ALA A 184 6.82 0.05 5.89
CA ALA A 184 6.88 -0.49 7.26
C ALA A 184 5.49 -0.84 7.81
N LEU A 185 4.48 -0.02 7.54
CA LEU A 185 3.15 -0.13 8.14
C LEU A 185 2.46 -1.48 7.91
N PRO A 186 2.41 -2.05 6.70
CA PRO A 186 1.88 -3.39 6.48
C PRO A 186 2.53 -4.43 7.39
N LEU A 187 3.86 -4.41 7.51
CA LEU A 187 4.60 -5.35 8.37
C LEU A 187 4.22 -5.20 9.83
N LEU A 188 4.17 -3.95 10.32
CA LEU A 188 3.80 -3.66 11.70
C LEU A 188 2.36 -4.10 12.00
N VAL A 189 1.42 -3.76 11.14
CA VAL A 189 0.00 -4.13 11.32
C VAL A 189 -0.16 -5.65 11.28
N SER A 190 0.50 -6.35 10.35
CA SER A 190 0.48 -7.81 10.29
C SER A 190 1.09 -8.45 11.53
N GLY A 191 2.23 -7.94 12.01
CA GLY A 191 2.88 -8.43 13.24
C GLY A 191 2.04 -8.20 14.49
N LEU A 192 1.47 -7.00 14.66
CA LEU A 192 0.64 -6.64 15.81
C LEU A 192 -0.69 -7.42 15.83
N THR A 193 -1.32 -7.59 14.68
CA THR A 193 -2.60 -8.31 14.58
C THR A 193 -2.43 -9.82 14.44
N ARG A 194 -1.20 -10.30 14.21
CA ARG A 194 -0.87 -11.70 13.87
C ARG A 194 -1.69 -12.25 12.68
N ARG A 195 -2.06 -11.37 11.75
CA ARG A 195 -2.84 -11.73 10.56
C ARG A 195 -1.94 -11.90 9.35
N VAL A 196 -2.32 -12.82 8.48
CA VAL A 196 -1.59 -13.11 7.25
C VAL A 196 -2.02 -12.15 6.15
N MET A 197 -1.07 -11.67 5.34
CA MET A 197 -1.37 -10.85 4.16
C MET A 197 -1.69 -11.73 2.96
N GLU A 198 -2.73 -11.38 2.22
CA GLU A 198 -3.17 -12.10 1.02
C GLU A 198 -3.63 -11.13 -0.08
N LEU A 199 -3.62 -11.62 -1.33
CA LEU A 199 -3.97 -10.81 -2.50
C LEU A 199 -5.36 -11.20 -3.03
N PRO A 200 -6.20 -10.23 -3.43
CA PRO A 200 -7.50 -10.52 -4.03
C PRO A 200 -7.36 -11.20 -5.39
N CYS A 201 -8.06 -12.31 -5.55
CA CYS A 201 -8.15 -13.09 -6.77
C CYS A 201 -9.61 -13.36 -7.14
N ARG A 202 -9.92 -13.43 -8.45
CA ARG A 202 -11.27 -13.75 -8.90
C ARG A 202 -11.57 -15.24 -8.71
N SER A 203 -12.68 -15.53 -8.05
CA SER A 203 -13.28 -16.85 -7.93
C SER A 203 -14.49 -16.97 -8.87
N ASP A 204 -14.49 -17.99 -9.70
CA ASP A 204 -15.67 -18.39 -10.49
C ASP A 204 -16.43 -19.55 -9.78
N ALA A 205 -16.07 -19.91 -8.54
CA ALA A 205 -16.80 -20.91 -7.77
C ALA A 205 -18.12 -20.34 -7.21
N PRO A 206 -19.20 -21.15 -7.14
CA PRO A 206 -20.39 -20.76 -6.39
C PRO A 206 -20.01 -20.52 -4.92
N LYS A 207 -20.48 -19.42 -4.32
CA LYS A 207 -20.22 -19.10 -2.91
C LYS A 207 -20.72 -20.24 -2.03
N VAL A 208 -19.81 -21.04 -1.48
CA VAL A 208 -20.12 -21.93 -0.37
C VAL A 208 -20.20 -21.04 0.88
N PRO A 209 -21.29 -21.10 1.67
CA PRO A 209 -21.39 -20.32 2.90
C PRO A 209 -20.19 -20.58 3.83
N ALA A 210 -19.67 -19.52 4.45
CA ALA A 210 -18.49 -19.56 5.32
C ALA A 210 -18.59 -20.55 6.50
N GLN A 211 -19.78 -21.08 6.78
CA GLN A 211 -20.05 -22.07 7.83
C GLN A 211 -19.51 -23.48 7.52
N HIS A 212 -18.95 -23.74 6.34
CA HIS A 212 -18.51 -25.10 5.94
C HIS A 212 -17.02 -25.23 5.62
N LEU A 213 -16.20 -24.21 5.88
CA LEU A 213 -14.76 -24.32 5.66
C LEU A 213 -14.05 -24.72 6.96
N PRO A 214 -13.22 -25.78 6.93
CA PRO A 214 -12.40 -26.15 8.08
C PRO A 214 -11.41 -25.01 8.41
N PRO A 215 -11.02 -24.86 9.69
CA PRO A 215 -10.03 -23.86 10.08
C PRO A 215 -8.73 -24.09 9.32
N ARG A 216 -8.26 -23.07 8.59
CA ARG A 216 -6.93 -23.09 7.97
C ARG A 216 -5.90 -22.96 9.09
N ARG A 217 -5.10 -24.02 9.27
CA ARG A 217 -3.94 -24.05 10.17
C ARG A 217 -2.77 -23.30 9.58
#